data_AF-A0A1I5XEN8-F1
#
_entry.id   AF-A0A1I5XEN8-F1
#
_cell.length_a   1.000
_cell.length_b   1.000
_cell.length_c   1.000
_cell.angle_alpha   90.00
_cell.angle_beta   90.00
_cell.angle_gamma   90.00
#
_symmetry.space_group_name_H-M   'P 1'
#
loop_
_entity.id
_entity.type
_entity.pdbx_description
1 polymer ?
#
loop_
_entity_poly.entity_id
_entity_poly.type
_entity_poly.pdbx_seq_one_letter_code
_entity_poly.pdbx_strand_id
1 'polypeptide(L)'
;MPDPDEHENPGGDSTADRGDADSRAAEQPPPRPAGRGRVRILALLVLAAAAALTAVAVASRADTPAPNAPNAAAAADTAAEADQVVAPAAVTDAQLAALPQETTFADLPTAPKDPAPGQQPDGLVLHPRTAVPLYSKPGAAAIAALPPTQLGSDTWVPVIGEQPGWALVLLPGRPNGSTAWLYRDDPRVDEARTPYVLRVDRAAYRLELVKDGATVRTWTVGVGKPVSPTPAGRAFVLASIRDTKPTFSPIVLPLSVHSDTYTTYGGGPGTVGVHGWPTDGVYGKSSSDGCIRVPPDALNILSSDVPLGTPVLIR
;
A
#
# COMPACT_ATOMS: atom_id res chain seq x y z
N MET A 1 40.08 -22.53 9.06
CA MET A 1 40.24 -21.12 9.49
C MET A 1 38.89 -20.45 9.36
N PRO A 2 38.55 -19.50 10.25
CA PRO A 2 37.23 -19.54 10.90
C PRO A 2 36.22 -18.47 10.45
N ASP A 3 35.01 -18.58 11.01
CA ASP A 3 33.93 -17.58 10.99
C ASP A 3 34.34 -16.19 11.50
N PRO A 4 33.66 -15.13 11.04
CA PRO A 4 33.64 -13.82 11.66
C PRO A 4 32.32 -13.51 12.41
N ASP A 5 32.47 -12.79 13.52
CA ASP A 5 31.50 -11.84 14.09
C ASP A 5 30.25 -12.39 14.80
N GLU A 6 30.49 -13.16 15.86
CA GLU A 6 29.70 -13.02 17.08
C GLU A 6 29.83 -11.58 17.64
N HIS A 7 28.75 -11.02 18.20
CA HIS A 7 28.77 -9.72 18.88
C HIS A 7 28.29 -9.87 20.33
N GLU A 8 29.15 -10.45 21.18
CA GLU A 8 29.04 -10.28 22.63
C GLU A 8 29.46 -8.86 23.04
N ASN A 9 28.93 -8.38 24.17
CA ASN A 9 29.33 -7.11 24.78
C ASN A 9 29.35 -7.30 26.31
N PRO A 10 30.52 -7.20 26.98
CA PRO A 10 30.70 -7.67 28.36
C PRO A 10 30.22 -6.69 29.43
N GLY A 11 29.77 -7.20 30.59
CA GLY A 11 29.23 -6.37 31.67
C GLY A 11 29.26 -6.98 33.08
N GLY A 12 30.42 -6.89 33.75
CA GLY A 12 30.55 -6.68 35.20
C GLY A 12 29.92 -7.67 36.20
N ASP A 13 30.76 -8.52 36.80
CA ASP A 13 30.50 -9.26 38.05
C ASP A 13 30.16 -8.36 39.26
N SER A 14 29.29 -8.84 40.16
CA SER A 14 29.52 -8.79 41.61
C SER A 14 28.49 -9.60 42.41
N THR A 15 28.89 -10.80 42.85
CA THR A 15 28.65 -11.43 44.18
C THR A 15 27.24 -11.49 44.83
N ALA A 16 27.07 -12.35 45.85
CA ALA A 16 25.78 -12.68 46.48
C ALA A 16 25.80 -12.57 48.02
N ASP A 17 24.62 -12.38 48.63
CA ASP A 17 24.35 -12.79 50.03
C ASP A 17 22.89 -13.25 50.22
N ARG A 18 22.57 -13.72 51.43
CA ARG A 18 21.45 -14.62 51.80
C ARG A 18 20.16 -13.90 52.21
N GLY A 19 19.05 -14.64 52.27
CA GLY A 19 17.82 -14.18 52.94
C GLY A 19 16.65 -15.17 52.89
N ASP A 20 16.67 -16.24 53.70
CA ASP A 20 15.48 -17.06 53.98
C ASP A 20 14.61 -16.41 55.06
N ALA A 21 13.31 -16.22 54.81
CA ALA A 21 12.29 -16.06 55.86
C ALA A 21 10.85 -16.34 55.35
N ASP A 22 10.22 -17.40 55.87
CA ASP A 22 8.79 -17.74 55.72
C ASP A 22 7.88 -16.62 56.27
N SER A 23 6.75 -16.33 55.59
CA SER A 23 5.58 -15.69 56.19
C SER A 23 4.30 -15.96 55.37
N ARG A 24 3.18 -16.11 56.09
CA ARG A 24 1.93 -16.71 55.60
C ARG A 24 0.81 -15.68 55.41
N ALA A 25 -0.30 -16.22 54.89
CA ALA A 25 -1.70 -15.80 55.02
C ALA A 25 -2.32 -15.12 53.80
N ALA A 26 -3.63 -15.35 53.64
CA ALA A 26 -4.46 -14.91 52.53
C ALA A 26 -5.68 -14.16 53.05
N GLU A 27 -6.23 -13.22 52.27
CA GLU A 27 -7.59 -12.72 52.52
C GLU A 27 -8.33 -12.23 51.24
N GLN A 28 -9.59 -12.65 51.14
CA GLN A 28 -10.72 -12.24 50.27
C GLN A 28 -12.01 -12.43 51.12
N PRO A 29 -13.24 -11.93 50.75
CA PRO A 29 -13.68 -11.22 49.54
C PRO A 29 -13.95 -9.72 49.83
N PRO A 30 -15.16 -9.09 50.03
CA PRO A 30 -16.59 -9.39 49.72
C PRO A 30 -17.12 -8.62 48.46
N PRO A 31 -18.44 -8.60 48.11
CA PRO A 31 -18.92 -8.24 46.77
C PRO A 31 -19.82 -6.97 46.60
N ARG A 32 -20.32 -6.80 45.35
CA ARG A 32 -21.15 -5.70 44.77
C ARG A 32 -22.43 -5.33 45.52
N PRO A 33 -22.97 -4.11 45.28
CA PRO A 33 -24.19 -3.94 44.46
C PRO A 33 -23.94 -2.99 43.26
N ALA A 34 -24.47 -3.17 42.04
CA ALA A 34 -25.85 -3.40 41.59
C ALA A 34 -26.73 -2.12 41.59
N GLY A 35 -26.88 -1.48 40.41
CA GLY A 35 -27.78 -0.34 40.18
C GLY A 35 -28.58 -0.51 38.88
N ARG A 36 -29.90 -0.25 38.92
CA ARG A 36 -30.83 -0.37 37.78
C ARG A 36 -31.69 0.90 37.64
N GLY A 37 -31.73 1.47 36.45
CA GLY A 37 -32.61 2.56 35.99
C GLY A 37 -32.22 2.86 34.53
N ARG A 38 -33.01 2.67 33.47
CA ARG A 38 -34.46 2.49 33.24
C ARG A 38 -35.29 3.81 33.27
N VAL A 39 -35.87 4.12 32.09
CA VAL A 39 -36.94 5.13 31.77
C VAL A 39 -36.59 6.62 32.02
N ARG A 40 -37.06 7.64 31.27
CA ARG A 40 -37.97 7.77 30.09
C ARG A 40 -37.27 8.63 28.99
N ILE A 41 -37.43 8.32 27.70
CA ILE A 41 -38.39 8.95 26.76
C ILE A 41 -38.61 10.45 27.00
N LEU A 42 -38.17 11.28 26.05
CA LEU A 42 -38.85 12.53 25.70
C LEU A 42 -38.92 12.63 24.17
N ALA A 43 -40.13 12.71 23.63
CA ALA A 43 -40.36 12.98 22.22
C ALA A 43 -41.04 14.36 22.12
N LEU A 44 -40.61 15.20 21.18
CA LEU A 44 -41.24 16.48 20.88
C LEU A 44 -41.56 16.56 19.39
N LEU A 45 -42.83 16.35 19.08
CA LEU A 45 -43.46 16.77 17.83
C LEU A 45 -43.91 18.21 17.98
N VAL A 46 -43.55 19.07 17.02
CA VAL A 46 -44.31 20.27 16.67
C VAL A 46 -44.49 20.24 15.15
N LEU A 47 -45.65 20.71 14.68
CA LEU A 47 -46.20 20.40 13.37
C LEU A 47 -46.47 21.67 12.55
N ALA A 48 -46.60 21.49 11.22
CA ALA A 48 -47.18 22.44 10.27
C ALA A 48 -46.30 23.69 9.94
N ALA A 49 -46.54 24.41 8.84
CA ALA A 49 -47.59 24.25 7.84
C ALA A 49 -47.06 24.37 6.40
N ALA A 50 -47.81 23.80 5.44
CA ALA A 50 -47.63 24.07 4.01
C ALA A 50 -48.64 25.12 3.54
N ALA A 51 -48.23 26.01 2.64
CA ALA A 51 -49.11 26.89 1.89
C ALA A 51 -48.53 27.10 0.48
N ALA A 52 -49.32 26.82 -0.55
CA ALA A 52 -48.99 27.10 -1.93
C ALA A 52 -50.03 28.05 -2.52
N LEU A 53 -49.60 29.15 -3.11
CA LEU A 53 -50.47 30.00 -3.94
C LEU A 53 -49.79 30.42 -5.24
N THR A 54 -50.44 29.99 -6.32
CA THR A 54 -50.56 30.57 -7.66
C THR A 54 -49.90 31.93 -7.92
N ALA A 55 -49.22 32.02 -9.07
CA ALA A 55 -48.64 33.25 -9.59
C ALA A 55 -49.69 34.30 -10.03
N VAL A 56 -49.29 35.58 -10.01
CA VAL A 56 -49.90 36.66 -10.79
C VAL A 56 -48.82 37.23 -11.70
N ALA A 57 -49.01 37.15 -13.01
CA ALA A 57 -48.11 37.75 -13.99
C ALA A 57 -48.57 39.18 -14.30
N VAL A 58 -47.69 40.17 -14.09
CA VAL A 58 -47.86 41.53 -14.61
C VAL A 58 -46.75 41.78 -15.62
N ALA A 59 -47.13 42.00 -16.88
CA ALA A 59 -46.19 42.17 -17.97
C ALA A 59 -45.82 43.65 -18.18
N SER A 60 -44.64 44.05 -17.71
CA SER A 60 -43.98 45.29 -18.13
C SER A 60 -42.99 44.99 -19.27
N ARG A 61 -43.32 45.41 -20.50
CA ARG A 61 -42.37 45.40 -21.61
C ARG A 61 -41.31 46.49 -21.39
N ALA A 62 -40.04 46.10 -21.46
CA ALA A 62 -38.91 47.02 -21.57
C ALA A 62 -37.93 46.44 -22.60
N ASP A 63 -37.88 47.03 -23.79
CA ASP A 63 -36.99 46.59 -24.86
C ASP A 63 -35.53 46.78 -24.43
N THR A 64 -34.83 45.66 -24.23
CA THR A 64 -33.40 45.62 -23.89
C THR A 64 -32.70 44.74 -24.91
N PRO A 65 -31.62 45.19 -25.58
CA PRO A 65 -30.93 44.37 -26.57
C PRO A 65 -30.42 43.05 -25.96
N ALA A 66 -30.57 41.95 -26.70
CA ALA A 66 -30.10 40.65 -26.23
C ALA A 66 -28.56 40.66 -26.07
N PRO A 67 -28.01 40.27 -24.91
CA PRO A 67 -26.60 39.91 -24.83
C PRO A 67 -26.38 38.66 -25.70
N ASN A 68 -25.32 38.67 -26.52
CA ASN A 68 -25.00 37.55 -27.40
C ASN A 68 -24.89 36.26 -26.57
N ALA A 69 -25.69 35.25 -26.91
CA ALA A 69 -25.51 33.92 -26.35
C ALA A 69 -24.10 33.41 -26.71
N PRO A 70 -23.29 32.94 -25.75
CA PRO A 70 -21.99 32.36 -26.06
C PRO A 70 -22.18 31.18 -27.02
N ASN A 71 -21.36 31.14 -28.07
CA ASN A 71 -21.52 30.21 -29.17
C ASN A 71 -21.47 28.76 -28.67
N ALA A 72 -22.56 28.00 -28.83
CA ALA A 72 -22.64 26.61 -28.36
C ALA A 72 -21.60 25.70 -29.02
N ALA A 73 -21.10 26.04 -30.21
CA ALA A 73 -19.97 25.34 -30.84
C ALA A 73 -18.66 25.47 -30.05
N ALA A 74 -18.40 26.62 -29.41
CA ALA A 74 -17.17 26.85 -28.64
C ALA A 74 -17.11 26.00 -27.36
N ALA A 75 -18.27 25.59 -26.81
CA ALA A 75 -18.35 24.65 -25.70
C ALA A 75 -18.18 23.18 -26.13
N ALA A 76 -18.29 22.88 -27.44
CA ALA A 76 -18.05 21.54 -27.99
C ALA A 76 -16.55 21.30 -28.24
N ASP A 77 -15.81 22.29 -28.76
CA ASP A 77 -14.36 22.17 -28.99
C ASP A 77 -13.60 21.85 -27.70
N THR A 78 -13.93 22.49 -26.57
CA THR A 78 -13.29 22.23 -25.26
C THR A 78 -13.60 20.83 -24.69
N ALA A 79 -14.61 20.12 -25.20
CA ALA A 79 -14.89 18.74 -24.82
C ALA A 79 -14.10 17.72 -25.66
N ALA A 80 -13.76 18.05 -26.91
CA ALA A 80 -13.07 17.14 -27.84
C ALA A 80 -11.57 16.96 -27.56
N GLU A 81 -10.95 17.90 -26.83
CA GLU A 81 -9.52 17.86 -26.49
C GLU A 81 -9.20 16.88 -25.34
N ALA A 82 -10.19 16.49 -24.53
CA ALA A 82 -10.00 15.68 -23.32
C ALA A 82 -9.71 14.19 -23.59
N ASP A 83 -10.16 13.64 -24.73
CA ASP A 83 -10.01 12.23 -25.10
C ASP A 83 -8.80 11.95 -26.03
N GLN A 84 -7.97 12.96 -26.32
CA GLN A 84 -6.80 12.79 -27.20
C GLN A 84 -5.68 12.00 -26.49
N VAL A 85 -5.43 10.77 -26.95
CA VAL A 85 -4.31 9.94 -26.47
C VAL A 85 -2.98 10.58 -26.85
N VAL A 86 -2.23 11.05 -25.84
CA VAL A 86 -0.88 11.59 -26.02
C VAL A 86 0.08 10.46 -26.39
N ALA A 87 0.67 10.49 -27.58
CA ALA A 87 1.63 9.46 -27.98
C ALA A 87 2.88 9.40 -27.07
N PRO A 88 3.46 8.22 -26.81
CA PRO A 88 4.69 8.09 -26.05
C PRO A 88 5.89 8.63 -26.83
N ALA A 89 6.87 9.22 -26.12
CA ALA A 89 8.13 9.58 -26.76
C ALA A 89 8.88 8.30 -27.16
N ALA A 90 9.26 8.18 -28.44
CA ALA A 90 9.88 6.98 -28.95
C ALA A 90 11.23 6.66 -28.27
N VAL A 91 11.39 5.42 -27.81
CA VAL A 91 12.62 4.91 -27.20
C VAL A 91 13.10 3.71 -28.01
N THR A 92 14.30 3.78 -28.57
CA THR A 92 14.95 2.64 -29.25
C THR A 92 15.48 1.62 -28.24
N ASP A 93 15.67 0.37 -28.64
CA ASP A 93 16.19 -0.69 -27.76
C ASP A 93 17.53 -0.33 -27.12
N ALA A 94 18.40 0.37 -27.85
CA ALA A 94 19.69 0.86 -27.34
C ALA A 94 19.54 1.95 -26.27
N GLN A 95 18.53 2.82 -26.38
CA GLN A 95 18.20 3.78 -25.34
C GLN A 95 17.55 3.10 -24.13
N LEU A 96 16.65 2.14 -24.38
CA LEU A 96 15.92 1.39 -23.35
C LEU A 96 16.86 0.55 -22.48
N ALA A 97 17.88 -0.07 -23.09
CA ALA A 97 18.95 -0.80 -22.39
C ALA A 97 19.92 0.13 -21.62
N ALA A 98 19.96 1.43 -21.95
CA ALA A 98 20.79 2.43 -21.27
C ALA A 98 20.04 3.19 -20.16
N LEU A 99 18.72 3.03 -20.05
CA LEU A 99 17.92 3.61 -18.96
C LEU A 99 18.18 2.88 -17.62
N PRO A 100 18.02 3.58 -16.47
CA PRO A 100 17.97 2.94 -15.16
C PRO A 100 16.95 1.80 -15.13
N GLN A 101 17.34 0.62 -14.66
CA GLN A 101 16.46 -0.55 -14.58
C GLN A 101 15.67 -0.51 -13.28
N GLU A 102 14.36 -0.30 -13.39
CA GLU A 102 13.44 -0.09 -12.28
C GLU A 102 13.16 -1.42 -11.56
N THR A 103 13.97 -1.68 -10.53
CA THR A 103 13.90 -2.86 -9.68
C THR A 103 13.86 -2.44 -8.21
N THR A 104 13.65 -3.36 -7.27
CA THR A 104 13.82 -3.05 -5.83
C THR A 104 15.23 -2.52 -5.46
N PHE A 105 16.24 -2.74 -6.31
CA PHE A 105 17.59 -2.18 -6.14
C PHE A 105 17.75 -0.77 -6.76
N ALA A 106 16.76 -0.25 -7.47
CA ALA A 106 16.81 1.07 -8.07
C ALA A 106 16.66 2.18 -7.01
N ASP A 107 17.31 3.31 -7.27
CA ASP A 107 17.03 4.58 -6.61
C ASP A 107 16.79 5.63 -7.69
N LEU A 108 15.53 6.05 -7.81
CA LEU A 108 15.06 7.01 -8.81
C LEU A 108 14.52 8.26 -8.08
N PRO A 109 15.40 9.11 -7.52
CA PRO A 109 15.00 10.22 -6.65
C PRO A 109 14.20 11.32 -7.34
N THR A 110 14.17 11.32 -8.68
CA THR A 110 13.38 12.23 -9.54
C THR A 110 12.04 11.64 -9.99
N ALA A 111 11.71 10.41 -9.57
CA ALA A 111 10.41 9.81 -9.85
C ALA A 111 9.26 10.65 -9.24
N PRO A 112 8.15 10.84 -9.97
CA PRO A 112 6.90 11.32 -9.39
C PRO A 112 6.52 10.54 -8.12
N LYS A 113 5.74 11.19 -7.23
CA LYS A 113 5.25 10.57 -6.00
C LYS A 113 3.79 10.18 -6.10
N ASP A 114 3.44 9.15 -5.33
CA ASP A 114 2.06 8.75 -5.11
C ASP A 114 1.22 9.95 -4.64
N PRO A 115 0.23 10.41 -5.42
CA PRO A 115 -0.60 11.57 -5.05
C PRO A 115 -1.63 11.23 -3.96
N ALA A 116 -1.85 9.95 -3.65
CA ALA A 116 -2.89 9.48 -2.75
C ALA A 116 -2.49 8.19 -2.00
N PRO A 117 -1.41 8.18 -1.20
CA PRO A 117 -0.85 6.98 -0.57
C PRO A 117 -1.75 6.32 0.50
N GLY A 118 -2.90 6.92 0.82
CA GLY A 118 -3.95 6.34 1.68
C GLY A 118 -5.13 5.71 0.91
N GLN A 119 -5.23 5.90 -0.42
CA GLN A 119 -6.35 5.39 -1.22
C GLN A 119 -6.10 3.96 -1.67
N GLN A 120 -7.04 3.06 -1.42
CA GLN A 120 -7.01 1.70 -1.95
C GLN A 120 -7.10 1.70 -3.49
N PRO A 121 -6.19 1.04 -4.23
CA PRO A 121 -6.32 0.85 -5.68
C PRO A 121 -7.51 -0.06 -6.04
N ASP A 122 -7.94 0.01 -7.30
CA ASP A 122 -9.07 -0.75 -7.84
C ASP A 122 -8.75 -2.23 -8.16
N GLY A 123 -7.46 -2.61 -8.08
CA GLY A 123 -6.96 -3.95 -8.36
C GLY A 123 -6.44 -4.15 -9.79
N LEU A 124 -6.41 -3.12 -10.64
CA LEU A 124 -5.78 -3.18 -11.96
C LEU A 124 -4.25 -3.32 -11.83
N VAL A 125 -3.66 -4.26 -12.58
CA VAL A 125 -2.21 -4.55 -12.58
C VAL A 125 -1.69 -4.75 -14.00
N LEU A 126 -0.44 -4.34 -14.24
CA LEU A 126 0.23 -4.45 -15.54
C LEU A 126 1.49 -5.32 -15.44
N HIS A 127 1.74 -6.13 -16.48
CA HIS A 127 2.92 -6.98 -16.64
C HIS A 127 3.65 -6.67 -17.95
N PRO A 128 4.93 -6.26 -17.92
CA PRO A 128 5.72 -6.09 -19.13
C PRO A 128 6.40 -7.41 -19.52
N ARG A 129 6.06 -7.99 -20.68
CA ARG A 129 6.64 -9.27 -21.18
C ARG A 129 8.11 -9.18 -21.58
N THR A 130 8.58 -7.97 -21.87
CA THR A 130 9.99 -7.58 -22.03
C THR A 130 10.17 -6.21 -21.40
N ALA A 131 11.39 -5.67 -21.30
CA ALA A 131 11.58 -4.33 -20.73
C ALA A 131 10.73 -3.28 -21.48
N VAL A 132 10.10 -2.36 -20.73
CA VAL A 132 9.29 -1.25 -21.27
C VAL A 132 9.70 0.09 -20.65
N PRO A 133 9.62 1.21 -21.40
CA PRO A 133 9.96 2.53 -20.86
C PRO A 133 8.90 3.04 -19.86
N LEU A 134 9.39 3.66 -18.78
CA LEU A 134 8.60 4.39 -17.78
C LEU A 134 8.84 5.90 -17.94
N TYR A 135 7.81 6.71 -17.70
CA TYR A 135 7.79 8.13 -18.01
C TYR A 135 7.37 8.98 -16.80
N SER A 136 7.90 10.20 -16.67
CA SER A 136 7.51 11.12 -15.58
C SER A 136 6.10 11.72 -15.77
N LYS A 137 5.63 11.81 -17.01
CA LYS A 137 4.26 12.16 -17.43
C LYS A 137 4.02 11.67 -18.87
N PRO A 138 2.77 11.55 -19.33
CA PRO A 138 2.46 11.29 -20.74
C PRO A 138 3.21 12.21 -21.71
N GLY A 139 3.74 11.63 -22.78
CA GLY A 139 4.49 12.33 -23.83
C GLY A 139 5.86 12.91 -23.42
N ALA A 140 6.32 12.73 -22.17
CA ALA A 140 7.68 13.12 -21.77
C ALA A 140 8.73 12.12 -22.27
N ALA A 141 10.01 12.44 -22.05
CA ALA A 141 11.09 11.45 -22.18
C ALA A 141 10.95 10.36 -21.10
N ALA A 142 11.39 9.14 -21.43
CA ALA A 142 11.47 8.05 -20.47
C ALA A 142 12.54 8.31 -19.39
N ILE A 143 12.25 7.92 -18.15
CA ILE A 143 13.09 8.13 -16.96
C ILE A 143 13.75 6.84 -16.46
N ALA A 144 13.15 5.68 -16.76
CA ALA A 144 13.61 4.36 -16.38
C ALA A 144 13.03 3.29 -17.33
N ALA A 145 13.49 2.05 -17.21
CA ALA A 145 12.91 0.88 -17.87
C ALA A 145 12.38 -0.11 -16.82
N LEU A 146 11.13 -0.55 -16.94
CA LEU A 146 10.55 -1.59 -16.09
C LEU A 146 10.89 -2.97 -16.70
N PRO A 147 11.70 -3.82 -16.05
CA PRO A 147 12.05 -5.14 -16.55
C PRO A 147 10.91 -6.16 -16.35
N PRO A 148 10.93 -7.29 -17.09
CA PRO A 148 9.86 -8.30 -17.02
C PRO A 148 9.82 -9.11 -15.72
N THR A 149 10.89 -9.07 -14.92
CA THR A 149 10.98 -9.81 -13.65
C THR A 149 11.55 -8.98 -12.50
N GLN A 150 11.10 -9.28 -11.28
CA GLN A 150 11.60 -8.76 -10.01
C GLN A 150 12.01 -9.95 -9.12
N LEU A 151 13.27 -10.01 -8.69
CA LEU A 151 13.78 -11.06 -7.80
C LEU A 151 13.51 -12.50 -8.31
N GLY A 152 13.45 -12.70 -9.63
CA GLY A 152 13.14 -13.98 -10.28
C GLY A 152 11.65 -14.34 -10.37
N SER A 153 10.76 -13.47 -9.90
CA SER A 153 9.31 -13.53 -10.13
C SER A 153 8.89 -12.60 -11.27
N ASP A 154 7.75 -12.83 -11.92
CA ASP A 154 7.22 -11.91 -12.95
C ASP A 154 6.87 -10.53 -12.36
N THR A 155 7.24 -9.46 -13.07
CA THR A 155 6.88 -8.09 -12.68
C THR A 155 5.39 -7.88 -12.86
N TRP A 156 4.69 -7.60 -11.76
CA TRP A 156 3.32 -7.09 -11.78
C TRP A 156 3.27 -5.81 -10.96
N VAL A 157 2.90 -4.69 -11.58
CA VAL A 157 2.78 -3.37 -10.92
C VAL A 157 1.33 -2.91 -10.90
N PRO A 158 0.79 -2.42 -9.76
CA PRO A 158 -0.58 -1.94 -9.69
C PRO A 158 -0.72 -0.55 -10.31
N VAL A 159 -1.83 -0.35 -11.02
CA VAL A 159 -2.27 0.96 -11.49
C VAL A 159 -2.93 1.71 -10.33
N ILE A 160 -2.65 3.01 -10.23
CA ILE A 160 -3.13 3.89 -9.16
C ILE A 160 -3.72 5.22 -9.68
N GLY A 161 -3.82 5.36 -11.00
CA GLY A 161 -4.39 6.50 -11.72
C GLY A 161 -4.30 6.28 -13.23
N GLU A 162 -5.18 6.91 -14.00
CA GLU A 162 -5.31 6.69 -15.45
C GLU A 162 -5.45 8.03 -16.20
N GLN A 163 -5.01 8.05 -17.46
CA GLN A 163 -5.28 9.06 -18.48
C GLN A 163 -5.50 8.33 -19.83
N PRO A 164 -6.07 8.95 -20.88
CA PRO A 164 -6.30 8.29 -22.17
C PRO A 164 -5.02 7.66 -22.75
N GLY A 165 -4.96 6.33 -22.81
CA GLY A 165 -3.80 5.54 -23.25
C GLY A 165 -2.67 5.33 -22.21
N TRP A 166 -2.84 5.81 -20.96
CA TRP A 166 -1.76 5.83 -19.95
C TRP A 166 -2.21 5.37 -18.57
N ALA A 167 -1.34 4.60 -17.90
CA ALA A 167 -1.50 4.17 -16.52
C ALA A 167 -0.39 4.74 -15.63
N LEU A 168 -0.75 5.32 -14.48
CA LEU A 168 0.18 5.66 -13.41
C LEU A 168 0.35 4.42 -12.53
N VAL A 169 1.58 3.88 -12.46
CA VAL A 169 1.89 2.68 -11.69
C VAL A 169 2.78 2.99 -10.48
N LEU A 170 2.66 2.19 -9.41
CA LEU A 170 3.63 2.19 -8.31
C LEU A 170 4.93 1.50 -8.73
N LEU A 171 6.06 2.03 -8.27
CA LEU A 171 7.38 1.50 -8.60
C LEU A 171 7.93 0.54 -7.53
N PRO A 172 8.73 -0.47 -7.92
CA PRO A 172 9.38 -1.42 -7.02
C PRO A 172 10.58 -0.84 -6.24
N GLY A 173 11.25 0.20 -6.74
CA GLY A 173 12.48 0.76 -6.18
C GLY A 173 12.30 1.87 -5.14
N ARG A 174 13.41 2.54 -4.81
CA ARG A 174 13.45 3.73 -3.93
C ARG A 174 13.32 5.03 -4.74
N PRO A 175 12.92 6.14 -4.11
CA PRO A 175 12.39 6.25 -2.74
C PRO A 175 10.96 5.69 -2.60
N ASN A 176 10.57 5.22 -1.42
CA ASN A 176 9.25 4.62 -1.14
C ASN A 176 8.07 5.47 -1.68
N GLY A 177 7.05 4.83 -2.27
CA GLY A 177 5.90 5.52 -2.86
C GLY A 177 6.23 6.33 -4.13
N SER A 178 7.30 5.97 -4.85
CA SER A 178 7.56 6.49 -6.20
C SER A 178 6.63 5.88 -7.24
N THR A 179 6.35 6.63 -8.29
CA THR A 179 5.41 6.30 -9.36
C THR A 179 5.97 6.68 -10.72
N ALA A 180 5.49 6.06 -11.79
CA ALA A 180 5.72 6.51 -13.15
C ALA A 180 4.53 6.18 -14.05
N TRP A 181 4.47 6.86 -15.19
CA TRP A 181 3.49 6.59 -16.23
C TRP A 181 4.01 5.52 -17.20
N LEU A 182 3.12 4.62 -17.58
CA LEU A 182 3.34 3.51 -18.51
C LEU A 182 2.26 3.61 -19.61
N TYR A 183 2.68 3.48 -20.87
CA TYR A 183 1.78 3.59 -22.03
C TYR A 183 1.04 2.26 -22.24
N ARG A 184 -0.29 2.25 -22.06
CA ARG A 184 -1.08 1.01 -21.98
C ARG A 184 -1.16 0.26 -23.31
N ASP A 185 -1.18 0.98 -24.43
CA ASP A 185 -1.25 0.37 -25.76
C ASP A 185 0.13 -0.07 -26.29
N ASP A 186 1.16 -0.17 -25.42
CA ASP A 186 2.42 -0.83 -25.76
C ASP A 186 2.18 -2.35 -25.88
N PRO A 187 2.35 -2.97 -27.06
CA PRO A 187 2.01 -4.38 -27.28
C PRO A 187 2.89 -5.36 -26.51
N ARG A 188 3.87 -4.89 -25.73
CA ARG A 188 4.69 -5.69 -24.81
C ARG A 188 4.07 -5.81 -23.41
N VAL A 189 3.00 -5.07 -23.12
CA VAL A 189 2.34 -5.03 -21.81
C VAL A 189 1.08 -5.87 -21.83
N ASP A 190 0.93 -6.74 -20.85
CA ASP A 190 -0.30 -7.48 -20.56
C ASP A 190 -1.01 -6.80 -19.37
N GLU A 191 -2.35 -6.77 -19.40
CA GLU A 191 -3.20 -6.16 -18.37
C GLU A 191 -4.03 -7.24 -17.66
N ALA A 192 -4.10 -7.19 -16.33
CA ALA A 192 -4.91 -8.09 -15.52
C ALA A 192 -5.51 -7.37 -14.30
N ARG A 193 -6.38 -8.07 -13.56
CA ARG A 193 -7.03 -7.53 -12.36
C ARG A 193 -6.98 -8.54 -11.21
N THR A 194 -6.41 -8.12 -10.08
CA THR A 194 -6.50 -8.87 -8.82
C THR A 194 -7.75 -8.43 -8.04
N PRO A 195 -8.56 -9.37 -7.52
CA PRO A 195 -9.69 -9.02 -6.65
C PRO A 195 -9.23 -8.70 -5.21
N TYR A 196 -7.93 -8.86 -4.92
CA TYR A 196 -7.38 -8.80 -3.56
C TYR A 196 -6.72 -7.47 -3.24
N VAL A 197 -6.79 -7.08 -1.96
CA VAL A 197 -5.97 -6.02 -1.36
C VAL A 197 -5.58 -6.46 0.05
N LEU A 198 -4.32 -6.29 0.43
CA LEU A 198 -3.88 -6.45 1.81
C LEU A 198 -3.97 -5.09 2.53
N ARG A 199 -4.58 -5.05 3.71
CA ARG A 199 -4.56 -3.86 4.59
C ARG A 199 -3.79 -4.20 5.85
N VAL A 200 -2.76 -3.41 6.17
CA VAL A 200 -1.88 -3.61 7.33
C VAL A 200 -2.05 -2.43 8.27
N ASP A 201 -2.51 -2.71 9.48
CA ASP A 201 -2.74 -1.79 10.58
C ASP A 201 -1.61 -1.97 11.60
N ARG A 202 -0.58 -1.12 11.53
CA ARG A 202 0.62 -1.23 12.37
C ARG A 202 0.31 -0.94 13.84
N ALA A 203 -0.59 0.00 14.10
CA ALA A 203 -0.98 0.42 15.45
C ALA A 203 -1.82 -0.64 16.17
N ALA A 204 -2.71 -1.35 15.45
CA ALA A 204 -3.52 -2.43 15.98
C ALA A 204 -2.98 -3.84 15.64
N TYR A 205 -1.74 -3.94 15.16
CA TYR A 205 -1.04 -5.19 14.82
C TYR A 205 -1.85 -6.16 13.95
N ARG A 206 -2.55 -5.67 12.93
CA ARG A 206 -3.53 -6.46 12.17
C ARG A 206 -3.26 -6.45 10.68
N LEU A 207 -3.30 -7.63 10.05
CA LEU A 207 -3.35 -7.77 8.60
C LEU A 207 -4.73 -8.29 8.20
N GLU A 208 -5.38 -7.61 7.26
CA GLU A 208 -6.67 -7.98 6.67
C GLU A 208 -6.47 -8.33 5.19
N LEU A 209 -6.87 -9.53 4.78
CA LEU A 209 -7.03 -9.87 3.37
C LEU A 209 -8.44 -9.44 2.94
N VAL A 210 -8.50 -8.44 2.07
CA VAL A 210 -9.72 -8.00 1.42
C VAL A 210 -9.83 -8.71 0.08
N LYS A 211 -11.03 -9.19 -0.26
CA LYS A 211 -11.39 -9.67 -1.59
C LYS A 211 -12.69 -9.02 -2.02
N ASP A 212 -12.76 -8.50 -3.25
CA ASP A 212 -13.98 -7.90 -3.83
C ASP A 212 -14.59 -6.81 -2.92
N GLY A 213 -13.73 -6.06 -2.22
CA GLY A 213 -14.09 -5.02 -1.24
C GLY A 213 -14.38 -5.50 0.19
N ALA A 214 -14.60 -6.80 0.42
CA ALA A 214 -14.92 -7.38 1.73
C ALA A 214 -13.69 -8.01 2.42
N THR A 215 -13.51 -7.81 3.73
CA THR A 215 -12.46 -8.50 4.49
C THR A 215 -12.82 -9.99 4.65
N VAL A 216 -12.05 -10.89 4.04
CA VAL A 216 -12.29 -12.35 4.03
C VAL A 216 -11.41 -13.13 5.00
N ARG A 217 -10.29 -12.54 5.45
CA ARG A 217 -9.43 -13.05 6.54
C ARG A 217 -8.81 -11.90 7.32
N THR A 218 -8.52 -12.15 8.59
CA THR A 218 -7.92 -11.19 9.52
C THR A 218 -6.96 -11.92 10.44
N TRP A 219 -5.75 -11.39 10.62
CA TRP A 219 -4.71 -11.98 11.47
C TRP A 219 -4.03 -10.93 12.33
N THR A 220 -3.59 -11.34 13.53
CA THR A 220 -2.64 -10.57 14.35
C THR A 220 -1.22 -10.80 13.82
N VAL A 221 -0.43 -9.74 13.66
CA VAL A 221 0.90 -9.77 13.03
C VAL A 221 1.97 -9.07 13.91
N GLY A 222 3.24 -9.35 13.65
CA GLY A 222 4.37 -8.57 14.16
C GLY A 222 4.82 -7.53 13.13
N VAL A 223 5.31 -6.37 13.59
CA VAL A 223 5.75 -5.25 12.73
C VAL A 223 7.10 -4.69 13.18
N GLY A 224 7.63 -3.69 12.47
CA GLY A 224 8.91 -3.05 12.78
C GLY A 224 8.95 -2.37 14.15
N LYS A 225 10.05 -2.54 14.88
CA LYS A 225 10.37 -1.85 16.14
C LYS A 225 10.50 -0.32 15.95
N PRO A 226 10.34 0.52 16.98
CA PRO A 226 10.30 1.99 16.81
C PRO A 226 11.52 2.63 16.12
N VAL A 227 12.71 2.02 16.21
CA VAL A 227 13.94 2.51 15.55
C VAL A 227 14.09 2.05 14.09
N SER A 228 13.21 1.15 13.62
CA SER A 228 13.14 0.66 12.24
C SER A 228 11.70 0.20 11.95
N PRO A 229 10.75 1.15 11.87
CA PRO A 229 9.33 0.85 11.72
C PRO A 229 9.04 0.23 10.35
N THR A 230 7.93 -0.50 10.25
CA THR A 230 7.36 -0.85 8.94
C THR A 230 6.91 0.46 8.24
N PRO A 231 7.37 0.76 7.01
CA PRO A 231 6.98 1.97 6.26
C PRO A 231 5.47 2.10 6.07
N ALA A 232 4.99 3.31 5.82
CA ALA A 232 3.58 3.62 5.57
C ALA A 232 3.28 3.89 4.08
N GLY A 233 2.01 3.83 3.71
CA GLY A 233 1.51 4.18 2.38
C GLY A 233 1.11 2.96 1.55
N ARG A 234 1.04 3.14 0.23
CA ARG A 234 0.83 2.04 -0.72
C ARG A 234 2.13 1.32 -1.04
N ALA A 235 2.04 0.00 -1.08
CA ALA A 235 3.01 -0.92 -1.64
C ALA A 235 2.27 -1.98 -2.48
N PHE A 236 3.00 -2.94 -3.04
CA PHE A 236 2.44 -4.15 -3.63
C PHE A 236 3.31 -5.38 -3.32
N VAL A 237 2.73 -6.58 -3.44
CA VAL A 237 3.46 -7.85 -3.36
C VAL A 237 4.36 -7.97 -4.60
N LEU A 238 5.68 -7.80 -4.39
CA LEU A 238 6.68 -7.66 -5.46
C LEU A 238 7.08 -9.00 -6.08
N ALA A 239 7.25 -10.03 -5.23
CA ALA A 239 7.81 -11.32 -5.60
C ALA A 239 7.38 -12.40 -4.60
N SER A 240 7.66 -13.68 -4.90
CA SER A 240 7.53 -14.79 -3.96
C SER A 240 8.81 -15.61 -3.94
N ILE A 241 9.57 -15.51 -2.85
CA ILE A 241 10.87 -16.16 -2.69
C ILE A 241 10.72 -17.35 -1.76
N ARG A 242 11.03 -18.55 -2.26
CA ARG A 242 11.14 -19.77 -1.44
C ARG A 242 12.56 -19.94 -0.95
N ASP A 243 12.73 -20.03 0.37
CA ASP A 243 14.01 -20.42 0.96
C ASP A 243 14.17 -21.95 0.89
N THR A 244 15.39 -22.41 0.61
CA THR A 244 15.76 -23.83 0.56
C THR A 244 16.32 -24.36 1.88
N LYS A 245 16.71 -23.48 2.80
CA LYS A 245 17.22 -23.78 4.15
C LYS A 245 16.68 -22.79 5.20
N PRO A 246 15.34 -22.68 5.35
CA PRO A 246 14.72 -21.60 6.11
C PRO A 246 15.01 -21.63 7.62
N THR A 247 15.68 -20.58 8.11
CA THR A 247 15.85 -20.31 9.55
C THR A 247 14.58 -19.72 10.19
N PHE A 248 13.82 -18.89 9.44
CA PHE A 248 12.69 -18.13 9.99
C PHE A 248 11.36 -18.34 9.27
N SER A 249 11.38 -18.52 7.95
CA SER A 249 10.18 -18.69 7.13
C SER A 249 10.51 -19.44 5.84
N PRO A 250 9.71 -20.44 5.40
CA PRO A 250 9.95 -21.16 4.15
C PRO A 250 9.68 -20.32 2.89
N ILE A 251 8.93 -19.22 3.04
CA ILE A 251 8.59 -18.27 1.99
C ILE A 251 8.74 -16.85 2.54
N VAL A 252 9.30 -15.94 1.74
CA VAL A 252 9.24 -14.49 1.95
C VAL A 252 8.50 -13.89 0.76
N LEU A 253 7.60 -12.96 1.04
CA LEU A 253 6.90 -12.15 0.03
C LEU A 253 7.43 -10.70 0.14
N PRO A 254 8.48 -10.32 -0.62
CA PRO A 254 8.93 -8.93 -0.67
C PRO A 254 7.82 -7.98 -1.10
N LEU A 255 7.85 -6.77 -0.56
CA LEU A 255 6.97 -5.66 -0.95
C LEU A 255 7.76 -4.57 -1.68
N SER A 256 7.07 -3.73 -2.45
CA SER A 256 7.63 -2.56 -3.13
C SER A 256 8.01 -1.38 -2.20
N VAL A 257 8.38 -1.67 -0.95
CA VAL A 257 8.77 -0.67 0.06
C VAL A 257 9.95 -1.18 0.88
N HIS A 258 10.76 -0.24 1.36
CA HIS A 258 12.07 -0.49 1.94
C HIS A 258 12.19 0.21 3.29
N SER A 259 13.02 -0.31 4.19
CA SER A 259 13.30 0.34 5.47
C SER A 259 13.84 1.76 5.28
N ASP A 260 13.29 2.71 6.03
CA ASP A 260 13.79 4.08 6.11
C ASP A 260 15.05 4.17 7.02
N THR A 261 15.31 3.13 7.84
CA THR A 261 16.51 3.00 8.68
C THR A 261 17.63 2.23 8.00
N TYR A 262 17.29 1.13 7.29
CA TYR A 262 18.28 0.22 6.70
C TYR A 262 18.32 0.34 5.18
N THR A 263 19.44 0.85 4.65
CA THR A 263 19.74 0.87 3.20
C THR A 263 20.25 -0.48 2.69
N THR A 264 20.77 -1.33 3.57
CA THR A 264 21.07 -2.74 3.31
C THR A 264 20.58 -3.60 4.48
N TYR A 265 20.00 -4.76 4.18
CA TYR A 265 19.56 -5.75 5.16
C TYR A 265 19.50 -7.13 4.49
N GLY A 266 20.13 -8.15 5.08
CA GLY A 266 20.12 -9.51 4.53
C GLY A 266 20.70 -9.65 3.10
N GLY A 267 21.54 -8.70 2.67
CA GLY A 267 22.06 -8.62 1.29
C GLY A 267 21.13 -7.91 0.28
N GLY A 268 19.89 -7.57 0.67
CA GLY A 268 18.96 -6.76 -0.12
C GLY A 268 18.99 -5.27 0.27
N PRO A 269 18.32 -4.39 -0.50
CA PRO A 269 18.36 -2.93 -0.34
C PRO A 269 17.45 -2.41 0.80
N GLY A 270 17.29 -3.21 1.85
CA GLY A 270 16.35 -2.97 2.95
C GLY A 270 14.88 -3.28 2.62
N THR A 271 14.60 -4.02 1.55
CA THR A 271 13.24 -4.39 1.11
C THR A 271 12.45 -5.07 2.22
N VAL A 272 11.24 -4.58 2.48
CA VAL A 272 10.35 -5.08 3.54
C VAL A 272 9.60 -6.30 3.02
N GLY A 273 9.64 -7.41 3.75
CA GLY A 273 8.91 -8.63 3.41
C GLY A 273 7.74 -8.92 4.33
N VAL A 274 6.74 -9.65 3.81
CA VAL A 274 5.76 -10.40 4.60
C VAL A 274 6.27 -11.84 4.71
N HIS A 275 6.43 -12.38 5.93
CA HIS A 275 6.98 -13.72 6.14
C HIS A 275 6.53 -14.34 7.47
N GLY A 276 6.67 -15.66 7.62
CA GLY A 276 6.39 -16.38 8.88
C GLY A 276 7.45 -16.15 9.96
N TRP A 277 7.24 -16.75 11.14
CA TRP A 277 8.24 -16.79 12.21
C TRP A 277 8.19 -18.15 12.95
N PRO A 278 9.30 -18.66 13.52
CA PRO A 278 9.31 -19.97 14.20
C PRO A 278 8.51 -20.03 15.51
N THR A 279 8.15 -18.88 16.08
CA THR A 279 7.40 -18.77 17.34
C THR A 279 6.29 -17.73 17.24
N ASP A 280 5.25 -17.90 18.06
CA ASP A 280 4.07 -17.03 18.13
C ASP A 280 4.33 -15.69 18.86
N GLY A 281 5.30 -15.67 19.77
CA GLY A 281 5.66 -14.54 20.64
C GLY A 281 6.14 -13.25 19.94
N VAL A 282 6.04 -13.14 18.61
CA VAL A 282 6.28 -11.92 17.82
C VAL A 282 4.99 -11.23 17.36
N TYR A 283 3.85 -11.92 17.33
CA TYR A 283 2.58 -11.34 16.90
C TYR A 283 2.05 -10.38 17.97
N GLY A 284 1.44 -9.27 17.54
CA GLY A 284 1.01 -8.20 18.46
C GLY A 284 2.15 -7.32 18.98
N LYS A 285 3.33 -7.33 18.33
CA LYS A 285 4.53 -6.62 18.81
C LYS A 285 5.33 -5.95 17.69
N SER A 286 5.77 -4.72 17.95
CA SER A 286 6.79 -3.99 17.19
C SER A 286 8.17 -4.57 17.49
N SER A 287 8.53 -5.65 16.79
CA SER A 287 9.64 -6.56 17.15
C SER A 287 10.56 -6.96 15.98
N SER A 288 10.25 -6.54 14.75
CA SER A 288 11.09 -6.80 13.57
C SER A 288 11.95 -5.59 13.19
N ASP A 289 12.79 -5.74 12.18
CA ASP A 289 13.60 -4.66 11.59
C ASP A 289 12.85 -3.87 10.48
N GLY A 290 11.54 -4.13 10.34
CA GLY A 290 10.65 -3.48 9.37
C GLY A 290 9.64 -4.46 8.74
N CYS A 291 10.04 -5.72 8.56
CA CYS A 291 9.22 -6.80 7.97
C CYS A 291 7.95 -7.12 8.78
N ILE A 292 6.93 -7.62 8.08
CA ILE A 292 5.65 -8.01 8.67
C ILE A 292 5.68 -9.51 8.95
N ARG A 293 5.69 -9.90 10.23
CA ARG A 293 5.70 -11.29 10.69
C ARG A 293 4.27 -11.81 10.80
N VAL A 294 3.90 -12.84 10.04
CA VAL A 294 2.53 -13.36 9.96
C VAL A 294 2.40 -14.80 10.48
N PRO A 295 1.22 -15.20 10.99
CA PRO A 295 0.93 -16.59 11.35
C PRO A 295 1.11 -17.58 10.18
N PRO A 296 1.31 -18.90 10.45
CA PRO A 296 1.53 -19.89 9.39
C PRO A 296 0.38 -20.05 8.39
N ASP A 297 -0.88 -19.91 8.83
CA ASP A 297 -2.04 -19.98 7.96
C ASP A 297 -2.17 -18.73 7.06
N ALA A 298 -1.81 -17.56 7.60
CA ALA A 298 -1.65 -16.34 6.82
C ALA A 298 -0.55 -16.50 5.76
N LEU A 299 0.64 -17.00 6.14
CA LEU A 299 1.72 -17.23 5.16
C LEU A 299 1.30 -18.19 4.05
N ASN A 300 0.58 -19.26 4.40
CA ASN A 300 0.06 -20.20 3.41
C ASN A 300 -0.88 -19.50 2.42
N ILE A 301 -1.97 -18.89 2.90
CA ILE A 301 -2.97 -18.22 2.06
C ILE A 301 -2.36 -17.08 1.23
N LEU A 302 -1.48 -16.26 1.83
CA LEU A 302 -0.83 -15.15 1.12
C LEU A 302 0.20 -15.60 0.08
N SER A 303 0.68 -16.85 0.12
CA SER A 303 1.63 -17.39 -0.86
C SER A 303 1.02 -18.38 -1.87
N SER A 304 -0.24 -18.82 -1.66
CA SER A 304 -0.99 -19.64 -2.62
C SER A 304 -2.08 -18.87 -3.38
N ASP A 305 -2.80 -17.96 -2.71
CA ASP A 305 -4.07 -17.43 -3.21
C ASP A 305 -3.97 -15.97 -3.70
N VAL A 306 -2.91 -15.24 -3.31
CA VAL A 306 -2.74 -13.81 -3.56
C VAL A 306 -1.71 -13.59 -4.69
N PRO A 307 -2.11 -13.02 -5.85
CA PRO A 307 -1.20 -12.76 -6.96
C PRO A 307 -0.14 -11.69 -6.64
N LEU A 308 0.96 -11.73 -7.39
CA LEU A 308 1.93 -10.63 -7.45
C LEU A 308 1.26 -9.35 -7.98
N GLY A 309 1.82 -8.19 -7.66
CA GLY A 309 1.21 -6.88 -7.92
C GLY A 309 0.02 -6.57 -7.02
N THR A 310 -0.45 -7.50 -6.16
CA THR A 310 -1.55 -7.22 -5.22
C THR A 310 -1.23 -6.03 -4.33
N PRO A 311 -2.08 -4.98 -4.31
CA PRO A 311 -1.87 -3.82 -3.47
C PRO A 311 -1.82 -4.16 -1.98
N VAL A 312 -0.89 -3.52 -1.28
CA VAL A 312 -0.73 -3.57 0.18
C VAL A 312 -0.80 -2.14 0.72
N LEU A 313 -1.85 -1.83 1.48
CA LEU A 313 -2.04 -0.53 2.11
C LEU A 313 -1.59 -0.60 3.57
N ILE A 314 -0.47 0.07 3.90
CA ILE A 314 0.13 0.06 5.24
C ILE A 314 -0.13 1.39 5.95
N ARG A 315 -0.71 1.32 7.15
CA ARG A 315 -1.12 2.48 7.97
C ARG A 315 -0.72 2.29 9.43
#